data_AF-Q86SZ9-F1
#
_entry.id   AF-Q86SZ9-F1
#
_cell.length_a   1.000
_cell.length_b   1.000
_cell.length_c   1.000
_cell.angle_alpha   90.00
_cell.angle_beta   90.00
_cell.angle_gamma   90.00
#
_symmetry.space_group_name_H-M   'P 1'
#
loop_
_entity.id
_entity.type
_entity.pdbx_description
1 polymer ?
#
loop_
_entity_poly.entity_id
_entity_poly.type
_entity_poly.pdbx_seq_one_letter_code
_entity_poly.pdbx_strand_id
1 'polypeptide(L)'
;RKKQQEKEDKDEKKKGEDEDKGPPCGPVNCNEKIVVLLQRLKPEIKDVIEQLNLVTTWLQLQIPRIEDGNNFGVAVQEKVFELMTSLHTKLEGFHTQISKYFSERGDAVTKAAKQPHVGDYRQLVHELDEAEYRDIRLMVMEIRNAYVRRQGQGRGGQRQLSQATHSLTLQARG
;
A
#
# COMPACT_ATOMS: atom_id res chain seq x y z
N ARG A 1 -52.89 12.30 9.35
CA ARG A 1 -51.50 12.83 9.42
C ARG A 1 -50.46 11.70 9.41
N LYS A 2 -50.38 10.84 10.45
CA LYS A 2 -49.40 9.71 10.49
C LYS A 2 -49.47 8.74 9.29
N LYS A 3 -50.68 8.32 8.89
CA LYS A 3 -50.93 7.45 7.71
C LYS A 3 -50.65 8.07 6.34
N GLN A 4 -50.54 9.40 6.26
CA GLN A 4 -50.27 10.14 5.01
C GLN A 4 -48.76 10.28 4.83
N GLN A 5 -48.07 10.58 5.94
CA GLN A 5 -46.62 10.65 6.03
C GLN A 5 -45.96 9.28 5.78
N GLU A 6 -46.49 8.19 6.34
CA GLU A 6 -46.04 6.81 6.04
C GLU A 6 -46.25 6.39 4.57
N LYS A 7 -47.17 7.05 3.86
CA LYS A 7 -47.46 6.75 2.46
C LYS A 7 -46.53 7.54 1.53
N GLU A 8 -46.28 8.80 1.86
CA GLU A 8 -45.28 9.66 1.20
C GLU A 8 -43.86 9.12 1.39
N ASP A 9 -43.47 8.71 2.60
CA ASP A 9 -42.16 8.07 2.87
C ASP A 9 -41.99 6.77 2.08
N LYS A 10 -43.09 6.01 1.90
CA LYS A 10 -43.08 4.75 1.16
C LYS A 10 -43.04 4.98 -0.35
N ASP A 11 -43.72 6.01 -0.86
CA ASP A 11 -43.67 6.40 -2.27
C ASP A 11 -42.33 7.05 -2.64
N GLU A 12 -41.68 7.84 -1.78
CA GLU A 12 -40.31 8.34 -1.99
C GLU A 12 -39.29 7.20 -2.00
N LYS A 13 -39.41 6.24 -1.07
CA LYS A 13 -38.52 5.07 -1.03
C LYS A 13 -38.69 4.18 -2.27
N LYS A 14 -39.92 4.06 -2.78
CA LYS A 14 -40.22 3.30 -4.00
C LYS A 14 -39.77 4.03 -5.27
N LYS A 15 -39.79 5.36 -5.28
CA LYS A 15 -39.30 6.19 -6.39
C LYS A 15 -37.76 6.17 -6.48
N GLY A 16 -37.07 6.15 -5.34
CA GLY A 16 -35.61 5.98 -5.28
C GLY A 16 -35.12 4.58 -5.71
N GLU A 17 -35.92 3.54 -5.49
CA GLU A 17 -35.59 2.16 -5.89
C GLU A 17 -35.83 1.86 -7.39
N ASP A 18 -36.73 2.58 -8.07
CA ASP A 18 -36.98 2.39 -9.50
C ASP A 18 -36.11 3.29 -10.40
N GLU A 19 -35.60 4.43 -9.91
CA GLU A 19 -34.64 5.25 -10.66
C GLU A 19 -33.22 4.65 -10.70
N ASP A 20 -32.90 3.68 -9.82
CA ASP A 20 -31.58 3.04 -9.77
C ASP A 20 -31.44 1.77 -10.63
N LYS A 21 -32.55 1.29 -11.21
CA LYS A 21 -32.55 0.10 -12.07
C LYS A 21 -32.12 0.47 -13.48
N GLY A 22 -30.80 0.55 -13.64
CA GLY A 22 -30.16 0.55 -14.95
C GLY A 22 -30.64 -0.62 -15.82
N PRO A 23 -30.42 -0.57 -17.14
CA PRO A 23 -30.81 -1.63 -18.04
C PRO A 23 -30.24 -2.99 -17.59
N PRO A 24 -30.94 -4.11 -17.85
CA PRO A 24 -30.47 -5.42 -17.45
C PRO A 24 -29.07 -5.67 -18.02
N CYS A 25 -28.10 -5.88 -17.14
CA CYS A 25 -26.71 -6.11 -17.48
C CYS A 25 -26.28 -7.46 -16.91
N GLY A 26 -25.59 -8.27 -17.73
CA GLY A 26 -24.99 -9.53 -17.28
C GLY A 26 -23.84 -9.28 -16.30
N PRO A 27 -23.36 -10.33 -15.59
CA PRO A 27 -22.23 -10.18 -14.68
C PRO A 27 -20.97 -9.74 -15.44
N VAL A 28 -20.33 -8.67 -14.96
CA VAL A 28 -19.04 -8.18 -15.48
C VAL A 28 -17.93 -8.65 -14.56
N ASN A 29 -17.05 -9.51 -15.07
CA ASN A 29 -15.98 -10.10 -14.29
C ASN A 29 -14.82 -9.11 -14.01
N CYS A 30 -14.01 -9.42 -13.00
CA CYS A 30 -12.73 -8.78 -12.77
C CYS A 30 -11.75 -9.09 -13.92
N ASN A 31 -10.74 -8.24 -14.10
CA ASN A 31 -9.65 -8.54 -15.02
C ASN A 31 -8.75 -9.63 -14.44
N GLU A 32 -8.87 -10.84 -14.97
CA GLU A 32 -8.18 -12.04 -14.48
C GLU A 32 -6.65 -11.87 -14.47
N LYS A 33 -6.09 -11.21 -15.48
CA LYS A 33 -4.63 -11.01 -15.58
C LYS A 33 -4.12 -10.14 -14.42
N ILE A 34 -4.84 -9.07 -14.11
CA ILE A 34 -4.51 -8.18 -12.98
C ILE A 34 -4.68 -8.93 -11.66
N VAL A 35 -5.77 -9.69 -11.50
CA VAL A 35 -6.01 -10.47 -10.28
C VAL A 35 -4.88 -11.46 -10.02
N VAL A 36 -4.42 -12.20 -11.03
CA VAL A 36 -3.28 -13.14 -10.90
C VAL A 36 -1.99 -12.42 -10.51
N LEU A 37 -1.73 -11.24 -11.08
CA LEU A 37 -0.56 -10.43 -10.70
C LEU A 37 -0.67 -9.96 -9.24
N LEU A 38 -1.84 -9.48 -8.82
CA LEU A 38 -2.10 -9.03 -7.45
C LEU A 38 -1.99 -10.19 -6.43
N GLN A 39 -2.41 -11.40 -6.78
CA GLN A 39 -2.25 -12.58 -5.93
C GLN A 39 -0.78 -12.91 -5.67
N ARG A 40 0.11 -12.63 -6.62
CA ARG A 40 1.56 -12.79 -6.44
C ARG A 40 2.20 -11.60 -5.75
N LEU A 41 1.71 -10.38 -5.99
CA LEU A 41 2.26 -9.16 -5.40
C LEU A 41 1.96 -9.01 -3.91
N LYS A 42 0.74 -9.34 -3.48
CA LYS A 42 0.29 -9.22 -2.07
C LYS A 42 1.23 -9.93 -1.07
N PRO A 43 1.65 -11.20 -1.27
CA PRO A 43 2.59 -11.85 -0.35
C PRO A 43 3.96 -11.17 -0.35
N GLU A 44 4.47 -10.71 -1.50
CA GLU A 44 5.75 -10.00 -1.58
C GLU A 44 5.73 -8.69 -0.77
N ILE A 45 4.63 -7.93 -0.83
CA ILE A 45 4.45 -6.72 -0.01
C ILE A 45 4.51 -7.07 1.48
N LYS A 46 3.75 -8.11 1.89
CA LYS A 46 3.70 -8.56 3.28
C LYS A 46 5.09 -8.97 3.78
N ASP A 47 5.81 -9.76 2.99
CA ASP A 47 7.13 -10.25 3.36
C ASP A 47 8.12 -9.08 3.55
N VAL A 48 8.13 -8.09 2.65
CA VAL A 48 9.01 -6.92 2.79
C VAL A 48 8.66 -6.12 4.05
N ILE A 49 7.39 -5.92 4.36
CA ILE A 49 6.95 -5.21 5.57
C ILE A 49 7.42 -5.94 6.83
N GLU A 50 7.24 -7.26 6.90
CA GLU A 50 7.70 -8.07 8.04
C GLU A 50 9.22 -7.99 8.21
N GLN A 51 9.97 -8.10 7.11
CA GLN A 51 11.43 -7.97 7.15
C GLN A 51 11.87 -6.57 7.58
N LEU A 52 11.19 -5.53 7.10
CA LEU A 52 11.49 -4.14 7.45
C LEU A 52 11.23 -3.90 8.94
N ASN A 53 10.12 -4.41 9.47
CA ASN A 53 9.79 -4.31 10.89
C ASN A 53 10.83 -4.98 11.78
N LEU A 54 11.31 -6.17 11.40
CA LEU A 54 12.37 -6.86 12.13
C LEU A 54 13.65 -6.00 12.20
N VAL A 55 14.06 -5.42 11.07
CA VAL A 55 15.27 -4.58 11.03
C VAL A 55 15.09 -3.27 11.81
N THR A 56 13.91 -2.64 11.71
CA THR A 56 13.57 -1.43 12.45
C THR A 56 13.61 -1.67 13.97
N THR A 57 12.99 -2.76 14.45
CA THR A 57 13.03 -3.14 15.86
C THR A 57 14.46 -3.47 16.31
N TRP A 58 15.23 -4.20 15.50
CA TRP A 58 16.63 -4.48 15.81
C TRP A 58 17.45 -3.19 15.95
N LEU A 59 17.28 -2.22 15.03
CA LEU A 59 17.99 -0.95 15.08
C LEU A 59 17.65 -0.13 16.33
N GLN A 60 16.37 -0.09 16.71
CA GLN A 60 15.92 0.58 17.94
C GLN A 60 16.57 -0.01 19.21
N LEU A 61 16.77 -1.33 19.25
CA LEU A 61 17.42 -2.00 20.37
C LEU A 61 18.94 -1.75 20.44
N GLN A 62 19.56 -1.25 19.37
CA GLN A 62 21.00 -0.92 19.33
C GLN A 62 21.30 0.53 19.74
N ILE A 63 20.30 1.36 20.05
CA ILE A 63 20.51 2.75 20.46
C ILE A 63 21.16 2.74 21.86
N PRO A 64 22.41 3.23 22.01
CA PRO A 64 23.09 3.29 23.30
C PRO A 64 22.44 4.31 24.23
N ARG A 65 22.78 4.27 25.53
CA ARG A 65 22.37 5.34 26.46
C ARG A 65 22.95 6.67 25.97
N ILE A 66 22.15 7.73 26.11
CA ILE A 66 22.55 9.08 25.72
C ILE A 66 23.74 9.49 26.60
N GLU A 67 24.91 9.65 25.99
CA GLU A 67 26.13 10.15 26.62
C GLU A 67 26.45 11.54 26.05
N ASP A 68 27.05 12.40 26.88
CA ASP A 68 27.30 13.80 26.56
C ASP A 68 28.54 13.91 25.64
N GLY A 69 28.34 13.66 24.34
CA GLY A 69 29.36 13.76 23.29
C GLY A 69 29.50 12.49 22.43
N ASN A 70 30.04 12.64 21.21
CA ASN A 70 30.24 11.58 20.21
C ASN A 70 28.95 11.05 19.50
N ASN A 71 28.03 11.97 19.18
CA ASN A 71 26.71 11.68 18.59
C ASN A 71 26.71 11.33 17.08
N PHE A 72 27.88 11.20 16.44
CA PHE A 72 27.94 10.89 15.01
C PHE A 72 27.29 9.54 14.69
N GLY A 73 27.53 8.53 15.52
CA GLY A 73 26.92 7.21 15.37
C GLY A 73 25.39 7.27 15.49
N VAL A 74 24.87 8.08 16.40
CA VAL A 74 23.42 8.29 16.60
C VAL A 74 22.81 9.00 15.39
N ALA A 75 23.45 10.04 14.86
CA ALA A 75 22.97 10.75 13.67
C ALA A 75 22.91 9.85 12.42
N VAL A 76 23.88 8.93 12.25
CA VAL A 76 23.86 7.93 11.18
C VAL A 76 22.71 6.93 11.39
N GLN A 77 22.49 6.47 12.63
CA GLN A 77 21.37 5.58 12.97
C GLN A 77 20.01 6.23 12.69
N GLU A 78 19.83 7.49 13.09
CA GLU A 78 18.62 8.27 12.82
C GLU A 78 18.34 8.39 11.32
N LYS A 79 19.39 8.64 10.51
CA LYS A 79 19.21 8.74 9.05
C LYS A 79 18.78 7.41 8.42
N VAL A 80 19.32 6.30 8.91
CA VAL A 80 18.90 4.95 8.48
C VAL A 80 17.47 4.67 8.92
N PHE A 81 17.10 5.05 10.14
CA PHE A 81 15.74 4.88 10.66
C PHE A 81 14.71 5.69 9.87
N GLU A 82 15.04 6.93 9.47
CA GLU A 82 14.20 7.77 8.60
C GLU A 82 13.95 7.09 7.25
N LEU A 83 14.99 6.52 6.64
CA LEU A 83 14.87 5.77 5.38
C LEU A 83 13.97 4.54 5.52
N MET A 84 14.12 3.79 6.63
CA MET A 84 13.28 2.62 6.91
C MET A 84 11.83 3.02 7.12
N THR A 85 11.56 4.09 7.86
CA THR A 85 10.21 4.61 8.11
C THR A 85 9.56 5.05 6.80
N SER A 86 10.28 5.79 5.96
CA SER A 86 9.79 6.22 4.65
C SER A 86 9.44 5.04 3.74
N LEU A 87 10.28 3.99 3.75
CA LEU A 87 10.00 2.77 3.00
C LEU A 87 8.76 2.03 3.54
N HIS A 88 8.59 1.96 4.86
CA HIS A 88 7.43 1.32 5.49
C HIS A 88 6.14 2.01 5.06
N THR A 89 6.06 3.34 5.18
CA THR A 89 4.90 4.12 4.76
C THR A 89 4.58 3.93 3.27
N LYS A 90 5.62 3.87 2.41
CA LYS A 90 5.42 3.60 0.98
C LYS A 90 4.80 2.21 0.74
N LEU A 91 5.29 1.18 1.43
CA LEU A 91 4.78 -0.19 1.30
C LEU A 91 3.35 -0.34 1.80
N GLU A 92 3.00 0.33 2.90
CA GLU A 92 1.60 0.39 3.37
C GLU A 92 0.68 1.05 2.32
N GLY A 93 1.16 2.09 1.64
CA GLY A 93 0.45 2.75 0.55
C GLY A 93 0.09 1.81 -0.61
N PHE A 94 0.87 0.74 -0.85
CA PHE A 94 0.56 -0.24 -1.89
C PHE A 94 -0.73 -1.01 -1.60
N HIS A 95 -1.00 -1.35 -0.33
CA HIS A 95 -2.26 -2.02 0.03
C HIS A 95 -3.49 -1.11 -0.21
N THR A 96 -3.35 0.18 0.09
CA THR A 96 -4.39 1.17 -0.20
C THR A 96 -4.63 1.31 -1.70
N GLN A 97 -3.57 1.36 -2.51
CA GLN A 97 -3.67 1.44 -3.97
C GLN A 97 -4.42 0.24 -4.58
N ILE A 98 -4.08 -0.98 -4.14
CA ILE A 98 -4.75 -2.20 -4.61
C ILE A 98 -6.25 -2.16 -4.29
N SER A 99 -6.61 -1.69 -3.09
CA SER A 99 -8.02 -1.59 -2.66
C SER A 99 -8.77 -0.54 -3.47
N LYS A 100 -8.10 0.59 -3.76
CA LYS A 100 -8.62 1.70 -4.56
C LYS A 100 -8.95 1.25 -5.99
N TYR A 101 -8.10 0.46 -6.63
CA TYR A 101 -8.37 -0.08 -7.97
C TYR A 101 -9.70 -0.84 -8.04
N PHE A 102 -9.98 -1.73 -7.10
CA PHE A 102 -11.26 -2.47 -7.10
C PHE A 102 -12.46 -1.55 -6.91
N SER A 103 -12.34 -0.52 -6.07
CA SER A 103 -13.39 0.47 -5.86
C SER A 103 -13.65 1.29 -7.13
N GLU A 104 -12.60 1.91 -7.69
CA GLU A 104 -12.72 2.78 -8.87
C GLU A 104 -13.19 2.02 -10.11
N ARG A 105 -12.69 0.79 -10.30
CA ARG A 105 -13.15 -0.07 -11.38
C ARG A 105 -14.60 -0.48 -11.19
N GLY A 106 -15.03 -0.80 -9.96
CA GLY A 106 -16.41 -1.12 -9.64
C GLY A 106 -17.36 0.05 -9.95
N ASP A 107 -16.96 1.26 -9.60
CA ASP A 107 -17.72 2.48 -9.90
C ASP A 107 -17.78 2.74 -11.41
N ALA A 108 -16.67 2.57 -12.13
CA ALA A 108 -16.62 2.72 -13.58
C ALA A 108 -17.51 1.69 -14.30
N VAL A 109 -17.48 0.42 -13.88
CA VAL A 109 -18.37 -0.64 -14.40
C VAL A 109 -19.83 -0.32 -14.11
N THR A 110 -20.14 0.14 -12.90
CA THR A 110 -21.51 0.53 -12.51
C THR A 110 -22.03 1.66 -13.39
N LYS A 111 -21.22 2.69 -13.64
CA LYS A 111 -21.57 3.80 -14.54
C LYS A 111 -21.74 3.33 -15.99
N ALA A 112 -20.86 2.45 -16.48
CA ALA A 112 -20.96 1.87 -17.82
C ALA A 112 -22.22 1.02 -18.01
N ALA A 113 -22.66 0.30 -16.97
CA ALA A 113 -23.87 -0.49 -16.99
C ALA A 113 -25.14 0.39 -16.92
N LYS A 114 -25.15 1.42 -16.05
CA LYS A 114 -26.28 2.35 -15.88
C LYS A 114 -26.45 3.30 -17.09
N GLN A 115 -25.36 3.68 -17.75
CA GLN A 115 -25.36 4.62 -18.88
C GLN A 115 -24.65 4.03 -20.11
N PRO A 116 -25.23 3.01 -20.78
CA PRO A 116 -24.55 2.32 -21.89
C PRO A 116 -24.26 3.20 -23.11
N HIS A 117 -24.97 4.32 -23.24
CA HIS A 117 -24.80 5.29 -24.32
C HIS A 117 -23.53 6.15 -24.16
N VAL A 118 -22.95 6.21 -22.95
CA VAL A 118 -21.70 6.92 -22.69
C VAL A 118 -20.52 5.96 -22.88
N GLY A 119 -19.89 6.02 -24.06
CA GLY A 119 -18.76 5.16 -24.41
C GLY A 119 -17.54 5.33 -23.49
N ASP A 120 -17.35 6.54 -22.94
CA ASP A 120 -16.20 6.87 -22.09
C ASP A 120 -16.12 6.03 -20.81
N TYR A 121 -17.24 5.58 -20.24
CA TYR A 121 -17.18 4.71 -19.06
C TYR A 121 -16.62 3.32 -19.38
N ARG A 122 -16.84 2.81 -20.60
CA ARG A 122 -16.22 1.54 -21.03
C ARG A 122 -14.73 1.73 -21.22
N GLN A 123 -14.32 2.85 -21.84
CA GLN A 123 -12.90 3.18 -21.99
C GLN A 123 -12.24 3.37 -20.62
N LEU A 124 -12.90 4.03 -19.66
CA LEU A 124 -12.39 4.23 -18.31
C LEU A 124 -12.07 2.90 -17.61
N VAL A 125 -12.91 1.87 -17.77
CA VAL A 125 -12.61 0.54 -17.20
C VAL A 125 -11.30 -0.02 -17.78
N HIS A 126 -11.07 0.14 -19.09
CA HIS A 126 -9.84 -0.31 -19.75
C HIS A 126 -8.61 0.52 -19.32
N GLU A 127 -8.74 1.84 -19.20
CA GLU A 127 -7.65 2.71 -18.74
C GLU A 127 -7.25 2.41 -17.29
N LEU A 128 -8.23 2.12 -16.42
CA LEU A 128 -7.97 1.70 -15.03
C LEU A 128 -7.21 0.36 -15.00
N ASP A 129 -7.59 -0.60 -15.84
CA ASP A 129 -6.90 -1.88 -15.96
C ASP A 129 -5.43 -1.67 -16.43
N GLU A 130 -5.19 -0.82 -17.42
CA GLU A 130 -3.83 -0.52 -17.90
C GLU A 130 -2.99 0.24 -16.87
N ALA A 131 -3.59 1.22 -16.17
CA ALA A 131 -2.94 1.97 -15.11
C ALA A 131 -2.51 1.04 -13.98
N GLU A 132 -3.39 0.16 -13.52
CA GLU A 132 -3.08 -0.80 -12.46
C GLU A 132 -1.96 -1.76 -12.87
N TYR A 133 -1.92 -2.21 -14.13
CA TYR A 133 -0.80 -3.02 -14.61
C TYR A 133 0.54 -2.28 -14.54
N ARG A 134 0.58 -1.00 -14.94
CA ARG A 134 1.77 -0.14 -14.82
C ARG A 134 2.18 0.04 -13.36
N ASP A 135 1.23 0.25 -12.47
CA ASP A 135 1.46 0.43 -11.04
C ASP A 135 1.98 -0.85 -10.38
N ILE A 136 1.41 -2.02 -10.67
CA ILE A 136 1.93 -3.33 -10.22
C ILE A 136 3.41 -3.47 -10.63
N ARG A 137 3.75 -3.13 -11.87
CA ARG A 137 5.13 -3.20 -12.34
C ARG A 137 6.06 -2.29 -11.53
N LEU A 138 5.62 -1.07 -11.21
CA LEU A 138 6.40 -0.15 -10.37
C LEU A 138 6.53 -0.65 -8.92
N MET A 139 5.46 -1.19 -8.32
CA MET A 139 5.47 -1.78 -6.99
C MET A 139 6.49 -2.92 -6.90
N VAL A 140 6.53 -3.82 -7.88
CA VAL A 140 7.54 -4.91 -7.96
C VAL A 140 8.96 -4.35 -8.04
N MET A 141 9.18 -3.29 -8.83
CA MET A 141 10.50 -2.66 -8.92
C MET A 141 10.93 -2.03 -7.60
N GLU A 142 10.01 -1.39 -6.88
CA GLU A 142 10.26 -0.81 -5.55
C GLU A 142 10.57 -1.88 -4.50
N ILE A 143 9.83 -2.99 -4.50
CA ILE A 143 10.09 -4.17 -3.64
C ILE A 143 11.48 -4.73 -3.92
N ARG A 144 11.83 -4.95 -5.19
CA ARG A 144 13.17 -5.40 -5.57
C ARG A 144 14.24 -4.43 -5.08
N ASN A 145 14.03 -3.12 -5.26
CA ASN A 145 14.97 -2.10 -4.84
C ASN A 145 15.14 -2.08 -3.30
N ALA A 146 14.08 -2.33 -2.53
CA ALA A 146 14.15 -2.50 -1.08
C ALA A 146 15.05 -3.66 -0.69
N TYR A 147 14.90 -4.83 -1.32
CA TYR A 147 15.77 -5.98 -1.06
C TYR A 147 17.24 -5.74 -1.47
N VAL A 148 17.48 -5.06 -2.60
CA VAL A 148 18.85 -4.74 -3.05
C VAL A 148 19.53 -3.74 -2.12
N ARG A 149 18.83 -2.68 -1.66
CA ARG A 149 19.38 -1.75 -0.66
C ARG A 149 19.80 -2.49 0.61
N ARG A 150 19.00 -3.46 1.04
CA ARG A 150 19.34 -4.36 2.15
C ARG A 150 20.61 -5.18 1.87
N GLN A 151 20.72 -5.82 0.71
CA GLN A 151 21.89 -6.64 0.35
C GLN A 151 23.18 -5.82 0.19
N GLY A 152 23.07 -4.59 -0.35
CA GLY A 152 24.18 -3.64 -0.44
C GLY A 152 24.67 -3.16 0.92
N GLN A 153 23.75 -2.89 1.86
CA GLN A 153 24.08 -2.58 3.26
C GLN A 153 24.53 -3.81 4.07
N GLY A 154 24.14 -5.02 3.68
CA GLY A 154 24.42 -6.26 4.42
C GLY A 154 25.88 -6.68 4.47
N ARG A 155 26.73 -6.34 3.48
CA ARG A 155 28.16 -6.76 3.49
C ARG A 155 29.15 -5.70 3.96
N GLY A 156 28.84 -4.41 3.76
CA GLY A 156 29.65 -3.28 4.22
C GLY A 156 29.11 -2.64 5.49
N GLY A 157 27.79 -2.46 5.56
CA GLY A 157 27.09 -1.83 6.67
C GLY A 157 26.99 -2.70 7.92
N GLN A 158 26.79 -4.02 7.80
CA GLN A 158 26.86 -4.91 8.98
C GLN A 158 28.23 -4.91 9.65
N ARG A 159 29.32 -4.79 8.88
CA ARG A 159 30.67 -4.66 9.45
C ARG A 159 30.87 -3.31 10.15
N GLN A 160 30.43 -2.22 9.55
CA GLN A 160 30.54 -0.89 10.18
C GLN A 160 29.58 -0.71 11.36
N LEU A 161 28.34 -1.22 11.29
CA LEU A 161 27.38 -1.19 12.40
C LEU A 161 27.79 -2.14 13.52
N SER A 162 28.28 -3.35 13.20
CA SER A 162 28.83 -4.26 14.20
C SER A 162 30.11 -3.73 14.84
N GLN A 163 30.96 -3.02 14.10
CA GLN A 163 32.15 -2.36 14.64
C GLN A 163 31.77 -1.13 15.47
N ALA A 164 30.78 -0.36 15.06
CA ALA A 164 30.26 0.78 15.81
C ALA A 164 29.62 0.31 17.13
N THR A 165 28.81 -0.76 17.10
CA THR A 165 28.21 -1.33 18.32
C THR A 165 29.26 -2.01 19.22
N HIS A 166 30.27 -2.70 18.67
CA HIS A 166 31.40 -3.22 19.45
C HIS A 166 32.22 -2.10 20.11
N SER A 167 32.52 -1.03 19.38
CA SER A 167 33.25 0.15 19.88
C SER A 167 32.48 0.83 21.02
N LEU A 168 31.16 0.98 20.88
CA LEU A 168 30.29 1.53 21.92
C LEU A 168 30.23 0.63 23.17
N THR A 169 30.17 -0.70 23.02
CA THR A 169 30.20 -1.62 24.18
C THR A 169 31.55 -1.70 24.89
N LEU A 170 32.66 -1.43 24.19
CA LEU A 170 33.99 -1.38 24.79
C LEU A 170 34.24 -0.06 25.55
N GLN A 171 33.69 1.05 25.06
CA GLN A 171 33.78 2.35 25.74
C GLN A 171 32.89 2.45 26.99
N ALA A 172 31.76 1.74 27.04
CA ALA A 172 30.88 1.70 28.22
C ALA A 172 31.36 0.74 29.34
N ARG A 173 32.48 0.03 29.14
CA ARG A 173 33.04 -0.95 30.10
C ARG A 173 34.42 -0.57 30.65
N GLY A 174 34.99 0.57 30.24
CA GLY A 174 36.19 1.17 30.82
C GLY A 174 35.82 2.36 31.69
#